data_AF-A0A3A0APE7-F1
#
_entry.id   AF-A0A3A0APE7-F1
#
_cell.length_a   1.000
_cell.length_b   1.000
_cell.length_c   1.000
_cell.angle_alpha   90.00
_cell.angle_beta   90.00
_cell.angle_gamma   90.00
#
_symmetry.space_group_name_H-M   'P 1'
#
loop_
_entity.id
_entity.type
_entity.pdbx_description
1 polymer ?
#
loop_
_entity_poly.entity_id
_entity_poly.type
_entity_poly.pdbx_seq_one_letter_code
_entity_poly.pdbx_strand_id
1 'polypeptide(L)'
;MSPLTVFVSLLGMYLLHPALFRRKRERPGRAAALDEVFTLNARLNHAAAHMKPEWTAQWEARTSGELPPRYALLDAAGVAAVHELRFTRALLQRNRWRSQVEPIFTDADGPGWRVFAATAGETSRRLLHIREEFAEHFLADELDWLDAAIEQFDDAWRLVQQAERQNEPLPRRAADGTYLHLYLVMQLAERFVDRLSQETARDRR
;
A
#
# COMPACT_ATOMS: atom_id res chain seq x y z
N MET A 1 -21.83 45.43 31.29
CA MET A 1 -21.27 44.56 30.23
C MET A 1 -21.64 45.18 28.90
N SER A 2 -20.66 45.40 28.01
CA SER A 2 -20.88 46.05 26.71
C SER A 2 -21.48 45.05 25.70
N PRO A 3 -22.40 45.48 24.82
CA PRO A 3 -22.95 44.61 23.76
C PRO A 3 -21.86 44.07 22.82
N LEU A 4 -20.72 44.76 22.73
CA LEU A 4 -19.55 44.33 21.96
C LEU A 4 -18.86 43.10 22.57
N THR A 5 -18.91 42.95 23.90
CA THR A 5 -18.33 41.80 24.60
C THR A 5 -19.14 40.53 24.36
N VAL A 6 -20.47 40.64 24.26
CA VAL A 6 -21.37 39.51 23.95
C VAL A 6 -21.19 39.03 22.51
N PHE A 7 -20.96 39.96 21.57
CA PHE A 7 -20.77 39.63 20.16
C PHE A 7 -19.44 38.89 19.90
N VAL A 8 -18.37 39.29 20.60
CA VAL A 8 -17.06 38.62 20.50
C VAL A 8 -17.09 37.22 21.13
N SER A 9 -17.84 37.03 22.23
CA SER A 9 -18.01 35.71 22.86
C SER A 9 -18.83 34.74 21.99
N LEU A 10 -19.85 35.23 21.27
CA LEU A 10 -20.62 34.41 20.32
C LEU A 10 -19.82 34.03 19.07
N LEU A 11 -18.96 34.93 18.57
CA LEU A 11 -18.10 34.64 17.43
C LEU A 11 -17.02 33.59 17.77
N GLY A 12 -16.51 33.60 19.00
CA GLY A 12 -15.55 32.60 19.50
C GLY A 12 -16.14 31.20 19.65
N MET A 13 -17.43 31.07 20.01
CA MET A 13 -18.10 29.76 20.09
C MET A 13 -18.40 29.15 18.71
N TYR A 14 -18.64 29.97 17.68
CA TYR A 14 -18.84 29.46 16.31
C TYR A 14 -17.55 28.99 15.63
N LEU A 15 -16.39 29.53 16.02
CA LEU A 15 -15.08 29.12 15.49
C LEU A 15 -14.49 27.87 16.18
N LEU A 16 -15.08 27.43 17.30
CA LEU A 16 -14.66 26.22 18.04
C LEU A 16 -15.49 24.97 17.72
N HIS A 17 -16.40 25.03 16.74
CA HIS A 17 -17.17 23.87 16.27
C HIS A 17 -16.96 23.49 14.79
N PRO A 18 -15.73 23.18 14.33
CA PRO A 18 -15.58 22.35 13.12
C PRO A 18 -16.15 20.93 13.33
N ALA A 19 -16.44 20.52 14.57
CA ALA A 19 -16.89 19.17 14.92
C ALA A 19 -18.40 18.90 14.71
N LEU A 20 -19.24 19.92 14.55
CA LEU A 20 -20.70 19.74 14.37
C LEU A 20 -21.14 19.70 12.90
N PHE A 21 -20.26 20.06 11.97
CA PHE A 21 -20.41 19.80 10.55
C PHE A 21 -19.37 18.77 10.09
N ARG A 22 -19.33 17.62 10.77
CA ARG A 22 -18.98 16.38 10.07
C ARG A 22 -20.02 16.26 8.97
N ARG A 23 -19.67 16.70 7.75
CA ARG A 23 -20.34 16.24 6.53
C ARG A 23 -20.57 14.77 6.76
N LYS A 24 -21.83 14.34 6.64
CA LYS A 24 -22.21 12.92 6.59
C LYS A 24 -21.23 12.32 5.59
N ARG A 25 -20.15 11.71 6.07
CA ARG A 25 -19.14 11.08 5.21
C ARG A 25 -20.02 10.07 4.50
N GLU A 26 -20.24 10.27 3.19
CA GLU A 26 -20.96 9.27 2.40
C GLU A 26 -20.36 7.94 2.81
N ARG A 27 -21.21 6.99 3.24
CA ARG A 27 -20.70 5.69 3.67
C ARG A 27 -19.80 5.22 2.55
N PRO A 28 -18.51 4.96 2.83
CA PRO A 28 -17.58 4.69 1.75
C PRO A 28 -18.10 3.52 0.92
N GLY A 29 -18.16 3.62 -0.39
CA GLY A 29 -18.55 2.49 -1.22
C GLY A 29 -17.43 1.46 -1.33
N ARG A 30 -17.69 0.33 -2.01
CA ARG A 30 -16.65 -0.65 -2.37
C ARG A 30 -15.47 -0.04 -3.13
N ALA A 31 -15.72 0.93 -4.00
CA ALA A 31 -14.66 1.66 -4.69
C ALA A 31 -13.69 2.36 -3.71
N ALA A 32 -14.21 2.93 -2.62
CA ALA A 32 -13.37 3.56 -1.59
C ALA A 32 -12.60 2.51 -0.77
N ALA A 33 -13.21 1.36 -0.48
CA ALA A 33 -12.54 0.25 0.19
C ALA A 33 -11.33 -0.25 -0.62
N LEU A 34 -11.51 -0.41 -1.93
CA LEU A 34 -10.44 -0.84 -2.85
C LEU A 34 -9.36 0.24 -3.03
N ASP A 35 -9.75 1.52 -3.08
CA ASP A 35 -8.81 2.64 -3.15
C ASP A 35 -7.87 2.68 -1.94
N GLU A 36 -8.36 2.37 -0.73
CA GLU A 36 -7.50 2.27 0.46
C GLU A 36 -6.49 1.10 0.37
N VAL A 37 -6.92 -0.07 -0.14
CA VAL A 37 -6.02 -1.20 -0.37
C VAL A 37 -4.94 -0.83 -1.39
N PHE A 38 -5.32 -0.24 -2.53
CA PHE A 38 -4.38 0.19 -3.56
C PHE A 38 -3.46 1.31 -3.08
N THR A 39 -3.97 2.27 -2.30
CA THR A 39 -3.16 3.33 -1.69
C THR A 39 -2.10 2.76 -0.73
N LEU A 40 -2.46 1.73 0.04
CA LEU A 40 -1.49 1.04 0.89
C LEU A 40 -0.40 0.36 0.07
N ASN A 41 -0.78 -0.31 -1.02
CA ASN A 41 0.18 -0.93 -1.95
C ASN A 41 1.11 0.11 -2.59
N ALA A 42 0.55 1.23 -3.03
CA ALA A 42 1.27 2.37 -3.60
C ALA A 42 2.33 2.90 -2.64
N ARG A 43 1.98 3.05 -1.36
CA ARG A 43 2.89 3.52 -0.31
C ARG A 43 4.08 2.59 -0.12
N LEU A 44 3.83 1.29 -0.07
CA LEU A 44 4.90 0.30 0.09
C LEU A 44 5.83 0.27 -1.13
N ASN A 45 5.26 0.28 -2.34
CA ASN A 45 6.03 0.33 -3.58
C ASN A 45 6.81 1.65 -3.72
N HIS A 46 6.23 2.78 -3.33
CA HIS A 46 6.91 4.06 -3.31
C HIS A 46 8.09 4.06 -2.32
N ALA A 47 7.90 3.50 -1.12
CA ALA A 47 8.99 3.34 -0.16
C ALA A 47 10.11 2.45 -0.72
N ALA A 48 9.76 1.37 -1.44
CA ALA A 48 10.73 0.52 -2.12
C ALA A 48 11.49 1.31 -3.18
N ALA A 49 10.78 2.06 -4.04
CA ALA A 49 11.38 2.87 -5.09
C ALA A 49 12.50 3.79 -4.59
N HIS A 50 12.31 4.39 -3.41
CA HIS A 50 13.27 5.32 -2.81
C HIS A 50 14.46 4.64 -2.11
N MET A 51 14.53 3.31 -2.11
CA MET A 51 15.70 2.61 -1.59
C MET A 51 16.91 2.73 -2.52
N LYS A 52 16.69 2.88 -3.84
CA LYS A 52 17.76 2.92 -4.85
C LYS A 52 17.44 3.88 -6.00
N PRO A 53 18.40 4.67 -6.50
CA PRO A 53 18.16 5.61 -7.60
C PRO A 53 17.57 4.96 -8.86
N GLU A 54 18.08 3.77 -9.23
CA GLU A 54 17.59 3.06 -10.41
C GLU A 54 16.18 2.46 -10.22
N TRP A 55 15.69 2.36 -8.99
CA TRP A 55 14.30 1.98 -8.69
C TRP A 55 13.37 3.19 -8.72
N THR A 56 13.84 4.35 -8.26
CA THR A 56 13.13 5.63 -8.41
C THR A 56 12.82 5.90 -9.89
N ALA A 57 13.82 5.75 -10.77
CA ALA A 57 13.61 5.94 -12.21
C ALA A 57 12.55 4.97 -12.78
N GLN A 58 12.53 3.71 -12.32
CA GLN A 58 11.52 2.73 -12.73
C GLN A 58 10.13 3.08 -12.19
N TRP A 59 10.06 3.59 -10.96
CA TRP A 59 8.82 4.05 -10.35
C TRP A 59 8.24 5.23 -11.12
N GLU A 60 9.04 6.23 -11.47
CA GLU A 60 8.62 7.38 -12.28
C GLU A 60 8.16 6.95 -13.68
N ALA A 61 8.85 5.98 -14.29
CA ALA A 61 8.52 5.45 -15.60
C ALA A 61 7.38 4.41 -15.60
N ARG A 62 6.85 3.98 -14.45
CA ARG A 62 5.89 2.84 -14.36
C ARG A 62 4.58 3.06 -15.12
N THR A 63 4.20 4.33 -15.27
CA THR A 63 2.99 4.76 -16.00
C THR A 63 3.22 4.86 -17.50
N SER A 64 4.47 4.70 -17.97
CA SER A 64 4.79 4.70 -19.38
C SER A 64 4.40 3.38 -20.07
N GLY A 65 3.84 3.49 -21.26
CA GLY A 65 3.44 2.36 -22.09
C GLY A 65 2.01 1.87 -21.81
N GLU A 66 1.38 1.37 -22.87
CA GLU A 66 0.00 0.88 -22.86
C GLU A 66 -0.17 -0.33 -21.93
N LEU A 67 -1.29 -0.37 -21.21
CA LEU A 67 -1.68 -1.53 -20.42
C LEU A 67 -2.28 -2.62 -21.33
N PRO A 68 -2.10 -3.91 -20.99
CA PRO A 68 -2.76 -5.00 -21.70
C PRO A 68 -4.28 -4.78 -21.85
N PRO A 69 -4.90 -5.18 -22.99
CA PRO A 69 -6.32 -4.92 -23.27
C PRO A 69 -7.29 -5.39 -22.17
N ARG A 70 -6.94 -6.44 -21.42
CA ARG A 70 -7.75 -6.92 -20.28
C ARG A 70 -7.98 -5.88 -19.18
N TYR A 71 -7.15 -4.83 -19.12
CA TYR A 71 -7.24 -3.75 -18.14
C TYR A 71 -7.85 -2.47 -18.71
N ALA A 72 -8.20 -2.43 -20.00
CA ALA A 72 -8.70 -1.22 -20.67
C ALA A 72 -10.02 -0.70 -20.10
N LEU A 73 -10.75 -1.54 -19.37
CA LEU A 73 -12.07 -1.21 -18.81
C LEU A 73 -12.01 -0.79 -17.33
N LEU A 74 -10.84 -0.90 -16.68
CA LEU A 74 -10.70 -0.52 -15.29
C LEU A 74 -10.90 1.00 -15.11
N ASP A 75 -11.34 1.38 -13.92
CA ASP A 75 -11.35 2.77 -13.49
C ASP A 75 -9.92 3.29 -13.19
N ALA A 76 -9.80 4.57 -12.85
CA ALA A 76 -8.50 5.20 -12.61
C ALA A 76 -7.71 4.53 -11.47
N ALA A 77 -8.40 4.07 -10.41
CA ALA A 77 -7.76 3.39 -9.28
C ALA A 77 -7.22 2.02 -9.68
N GLY A 78 -8.02 1.22 -10.40
CA GLY A 78 -7.58 -0.07 -10.94
C GLY A 78 -6.44 0.06 -11.94
N VAL A 79 -6.48 1.07 -12.82
CA VAL A 79 -5.36 1.38 -13.74
C VAL A 79 -4.09 1.73 -12.98
N ALA A 80 -4.17 2.58 -11.95
CA ALA A 80 -3.03 2.93 -11.10
C ALA A 80 -2.43 1.69 -10.41
N ALA A 81 -3.28 0.82 -9.85
CA ALA A 81 -2.86 -0.44 -9.23
C ALA A 81 -2.14 -1.37 -10.22
N VAL A 82 -2.58 -1.44 -11.49
CA VAL A 82 -1.87 -2.22 -12.53
C VAL A 82 -0.48 -1.65 -12.82
N HIS A 83 -0.33 -0.32 -12.85
CA HIS A 83 1.00 0.30 -13.02
C HIS A 83 1.92 0.03 -11.84
N GLU A 84 1.38 -0.01 -10.62
CA GLU A 84 2.13 -0.41 -9.43
C GLU A 84 2.56 -1.88 -9.49
N LEU A 85 1.65 -2.79 -9.91
CA LEU A 85 1.97 -4.20 -10.15
C LEU A 85 3.10 -4.37 -11.18
N ARG A 86 3.12 -3.57 -12.25
CA ARG A 86 4.22 -3.58 -13.24
C ARG A 86 5.56 -3.24 -12.58
N PHE A 87 5.58 -2.21 -11.74
CA PHE A 87 6.77 -1.84 -10.99
C PHE A 87 7.22 -2.98 -10.05
N THR A 88 6.31 -3.51 -9.23
CA THR A 88 6.65 -4.59 -8.28
C THR A 88 7.16 -5.84 -9.01
N ARG A 89 6.53 -6.24 -10.11
CA ARG A 89 6.99 -7.37 -10.94
C ARG A 89 8.38 -7.15 -11.50
N ALA A 90 8.67 -5.94 -12.01
CA ALA A 90 9.99 -5.63 -12.53
C ALA A 90 11.08 -5.73 -11.44
N LEU A 91 10.75 -5.33 -10.22
CA LEU A 91 11.64 -5.50 -9.06
C LEU A 91 11.83 -6.99 -8.69
N LEU A 92 10.76 -7.77 -8.61
CA LEU A 92 10.81 -9.17 -8.22
C LEU A 92 11.51 -10.07 -9.25
N GLN A 93 11.45 -9.73 -10.55
CA GLN A 93 12.14 -10.45 -11.62
C GLN A 93 13.67 -10.33 -11.54
N ARG A 94 14.20 -9.35 -10.78
CA ARG A 94 15.64 -9.26 -10.55
C ARG A 94 16.06 -10.39 -9.62
N ASN A 95 16.49 -11.53 -10.14
CA ASN A 95 16.88 -12.71 -9.34
C ASN A 95 18.08 -12.51 -8.37
N ARG A 96 18.60 -11.28 -8.23
CA ARG A 96 19.86 -10.97 -7.54
C ARG A 96 19.70 -10.55 -6.07
N TRP A 97 18.47 -10.49 -5.54
CA TRP A 97 18.20 -10.08 -4.15
C TRP A 97 19.09 -10.83 -3.14
N ARG A 98 19.19 -12.15 -3.29
CA ARG A 98 19.93 -13.05 -2.39
C ARG A 98 21.28 -13.53 -2.93
N SER A 99 21.76 -12.96 -4.05
CA SER A 99 22.99 -13.41 -4.70
C SER A 99 24.20 -13.18 -3.79
N GLN A 100 25.05 -14.20 -3.61
CA GLN A 100 26.32 -14.07 -2.88
C GLN A 100 27.41 -13.38 -3.72
N VAL A 101 27.29 -13.42 -5.05
CA VAL A 101 28.32 -12.92 -5.98
C VAL A 101 28.15 -11.42 -6.24
N GLU A 102 26.91 -10.98 -6.41
CA GLU A 102 26.58 -9.57 -6.66
C GLU A 102 25.19 -9.29 -6.08
N PRO A 103 25.10 -9.05 -4.76
CA PRO A 103 23.84 -8.75 -4.11
C PRO A 103 23.32 -7.38 -4.56
N ILE A 104 22.00 -7.26 -4.65
CA ILE A 104 21.34 -5.97 -4.88
C ILE A 104 21.63 -5.00 -3.73
N PHE A 105 21.66 -5.52 -2.50
CA PHE A 105 21.80 -4.71 -1.30
C PHE A 105 23.24 -4.67 -0.77
N THR A 106 23.58 -3.53 -0.21
CA THR A 106 24.87 -3.22 0.42
C THR A 106 24.62 -2.47 1.73
N ASP A 107 25.66 -2.29 2.54
CA ASP A 107 25.53 -1.56 3.81
C ASP A 107 25.12 -0.09 3.62
N ALA A 108 25.41 0.50 2.44
CA ALA A 108 25.02 1.86 2.10
C ALA A 108 23.50 2.05 1.97
N ASP A 109 22.74 0.97 1.72
CA ASP A 109 21.29 1.01 1.55
C ASP A 109 20.52 1.15 2.88
N GLY A 110 21.22 1.12 4.02
CA GLY A 110 20.63 1.12 5.35
C GLY A 110 19.60 2.23 5.63
N PRO A 111 19.86 3.51 5.26
CA PRO A 111 18.88 4.57 5.44
C PRO A 111 17.57 4.33 4.66
N GLY A 112 17.66 3.97 3.38
CA GLY A 112 16.50 3.69 2.53
C GLY A 112 15.74 2.46 3.00
N TRP A 113 16.47 1.38 3.34
CA TRP A 113 15.87 0.16 3.89
C TRP A 113 15.09 0.43 5.17
N ARG A 114 15.59 1.25 6.10
CA ARG A 114 14.86 1.57 7.33
C ARG A 114 13.51 2.26 7.07
N VAL A 115 13.44 3.15 6.07
CA VAL A 115 12.18 3.80 5.67
C VAL A 115 11.19 2.79 5.10
N PHE A 116 11.67 1.89 4.23
CA PHE A 116 10.86 0.79 3.72
C PHE A 116 10.39 -0.13 4.85
N ALA A 117 11.30 -0.57 5.73
CA ALA A 117 11.00 -1.48 6.83
C ALA A 117 9.94 -0.88 7.79
N ALA A 118 10.02 0.41 8.09
CA ALA A 118 8.99 1.10 8.88
C ALA A 118 7.62 1.13 8.18
N THR A 119 7.60 1.28 6.86
CA THR A 119 6.37 1.25 6.05
C THR A 119 5.79 -0.18 6.01
N ALA A 120 6.66 -1.16 5.83
CA ALA A 120 6.34 -2.58 5.77
C ALA A 120 5.77 -3.09 7.10
N GLY A 121 6.42 -2.78 8.23
CA GLY A 121 5.98 -3.17 9.58
C GLY A 121 4.66 -2.54 10.03
N GLU A 122 4.14 -1.56 9.28
CA GLU A 122 2.86 -0.91 9.50
C GLU A 122 1.74 -1.48 8.58
N THR A 123 2.10 -2.28 7.58
CA THR A 123 1.18 -2.70 6.52
C THR A 123 0.08 -3.62 7.04
N SER A 124 0.40 -4.61 7.88
CA SER A 124 -0.61 -5.51 8.46
C SER A 124 -1.64 -4.75 9.31
N ARG A 125 -1.20 -3.82 10.15
CA ARG A 125 -2.08 -2.97 10.95
C ARG A 125 -3.01 -2.11 10.09
N ARG A 126 -2.50 -1.56 8.99
CA ARG A 126 -3.32 -0.78 8.04
C ARG A 126 -4.32 -1.65 7.29
N LEU A 127 -3.92 -2.85 6.87
CA LEU A 127 -4.83 -3.82 6.25
C LEU A 127 -5.94 -4.22 7.22
N LEU A 128 -5.62 -4.48 8.49
CA LEU A 128 -6.61 -4.78 9.52
C LEU A 128 -7.61 -3.63 9.66
N HIS A 129 -7.12 -2.39 9.72
CA HIS A 129 -7.98 -1.22 9.79
C HIS A 129 -8.92 -1.10 8.57
N ILE A 130 -8.40 -1.31 7.35
CA ILE A 130 -9.21 -1.33 6.12
C ILE A 130 -10.26 -2.45 6.18
N ARG A 131 -9.84 -3.64 6.59
CA ARG A 131 -10.72 -4.81 6.73
C ARG A 131 -11.85 -4.57 7.74
N GLU A 132 -11.58 -3.89 8.86
CA GLU A 132 -12.58 -3.55 9.87
C GLU A 132 -13.49 -2.39 9.45
N GLU A 133 -12.93 -1.29 8.91
CA GLU A 133 -13.70 -0.10 8.54
C GLU A 133 -14.61 -0.36 7.33
N PHE A 134 -14.18 -1.19 6.39
CA PHE A 134 -14.88 -1.43 5.13
C PHE A 134 -15.43 -2.85 4.98
N ALA A 135 -15.57 -3.60 6.09
CA ALA A 135 -15.99 -5.00 6.08
C ALA A 135 -17.28 -5.25 5.28
N GLU A 136 -18.26 -4.34 5.37
CA GLU A 136 -19.55 -4.46 4.69
C GLU A 136 -19.48 -4.22 3.16
N HIS A 137 -18.33 -3.76 2.66
CA HIS A 137 -18.12 -3.43 1.25
C HIS A 137 -17.26 -4.45 0.50
N PHE A 138 -16.62 -5.37 1.22
CA PHE A 138 -15.88 -6.48 0.63
C PHE A 138 -16.77 -7.71 0.48
N LEU A 139 -16.47 -8.50 -0.56
CA LEU A 139 -17.00 -9.85 -0.70
C LEU A 139 -16.36 -10.78 0.32
N ALA A 140 -17.00 -11.91 0.61
CA ALA A 140 -16.50 -12.88 1.59
C ALA A 140 -15.09 -13.40 1.26
N ASP A 141 -14.81 -13.66 -0.02
CA ASP A 141 -13.50 -14.10 -0.47
C ASP A 141 -12.45 -12.97 -0.46
N GLU A 142 -12.86 -11.72 -0.69
CA GLU A 142 -11.99 -10.55 -0.54
C GLU A 142 -11.56 -10.34 0.92
N LEU A 143 -12.47 -10.58 1.87
CA LEU A 143 -12.15 -10.59 3.30
C LEU A 143 -11.15 -11.70 3.63
N ASP A 144 -11.33 -12.92 3.11
CA ASP A 144 -10.38 -14.02 3.30
C ASP A 144 -8.99 -13.67 2.73
N TRP A 145 -8.92 -12.95 1.61
CA TRP A 145 -7.64 -12.50 1.04
C TRP A 145 -6.96 -11.46 1.93
N LEU A 146 -7.73 -10.53 2.50
CA LEU A 146 -7.22 -9.53 3.44
C LEU A 146 -6.71 -10.19 4.71
N ASP A 147 -7.46 -11.13 5.29
CA ASP A 147 -7.08 -11.86 6.50
C ASP A 147 -5.80 -12.66 6.28
N ALA A 148 -5.71 -13.40 5.18
CA ALA A 148 -4.49 -14.11 4.80
C ALA A 148 -3.30 -13.15 4.59
N ALA A 149 -3.53 -12.00 3.97
CA ALA A 149 -2.47 -11.02 3.75
C ALA A 149 -1.98 -10.40 5.08
N ILE A 150 -2.88 -10.08 6.01
CA ILE A 150 -2.53 -9.55 7.34
C ILE A 150 -1.60 -10.53 8.05
N GLU A 151 -1.98 -11.82 8.12
CA GLU A 151 -1.16 -12.86 8.75
C GLU A 151 0.21 -13.00 8.07
N GLN A 152 0.24 -13.02 6.73
CA GLN A 152 1.47 -13.15 5.96
C GLN A 152 2.41 -11.95 6.13
N PHE A 153 1.87 -10.73 6.24
CA PHE A 153 2.66 -9.53 6.52
C PHE A 153 3.22 -9.55 7.94
N ASP A 154 2.44 -9.99 8.92
CA ASP A 154 2.91 -10.16 10.30
C ASP A 154 4.01 -11.24 10.41
N ASP A 155 3.86 -12.36 9.71
CA ASP A 155 4.90 -13.39 9.59
C ASP A 155 6.17 -12.82 8.94
N ALA A 156 6.03 -12.12 7.82
CA ALA A 156 7.14 -11.50 7.11
C ALA A 156 7.91 -10.50 8.00
N TRP A 157 7.18 -9.69 8.76
CA TRP A 157 7.77 -8.74 9.68
C TRP A 157 8.48 -9.42 10.86
N ARG A 158 7.88 -10.47 11.43
CA ARG A 158 8.51 -11.27 12.49
C ARG A 158 9.84 -11.89 12.04
N LEU A 159 9.93 -12.34 10.79
CA LEU A 159 11.18 -12.86 10.23
C LEU A 159 12.26 -11.78 10.16
N VAL A 160 11.92 -10.56 9.73
CA VAL A 160 12.85 -9.41 9.71
C VAL A 160 13.35 -9.09 11.12
N GLN A 161 12.45 -9.02 12.09
CA GLN A 161 12.79 -8.76 13.49
C GLN A 161 13.64 -9.88 14.11
N GLN A 162 13.39 -11.13 13.73
CA GLN A 162 14.20 -12.27 14.17
C GLN A 162 15.62 -12.18 13.60
N ALA A 163 15.76 -11.91 12.30
CA ALA A 163 17.06 -11.75 11.67
C ALA A 163 17.85 -10.57 12.29
N GLU A 164 17.16 -9.48 12.65
CA GLU A 164 17.77 -8.38 13.39
C GLU A 164 18.28 -8.79 14.77
N ARG A 165 17.47 -9.52 15.55
CA ARG A 165 17.90 -10.05 16.86
C ARG A 165 19.07 -11.01 16.76
N GLN A 166 19.21 -11.70 15.63
CA GLN A 166 20.31 -12.61 15.32
C GLN A 166 21.55 -11.88 14.76
N ASN A 167 21.52 -10.54 14.67
CA ASN A 167 22.58 -9.72 14.08
C ASN A 167 22.93 -10.12 12.64
N GLU A 168 21.94 -10.53 11.84
CA GLU A 168 22.19 -10.81 10.43
C GLU A 168 22.72 -9.56 9.69
N PRO A 169 23.61 -9.74 8.70
CA PRO A 169 24.08 -8.64 7.87
C PRO A 169 22.91 -7.88 7.25
N LEU A 170 22.98 -6.55 7.29
CA LEU A 170 21.95 -5.67 6.75
C LEU A 170 21.58 -6.03 5.28
N PRO A 171 22.52 -6.29 4.36
CA PRO A 171 22.19 -6.68 2.99
C PRO A 171 21.27 -7.89 2.90
N ARG A 172 21.49 -8.90 3.74
CA ARG A 172 20.68 -10.13 3.77
C ARG A 172 19.28 -9.85 4.31
N ARG A 173 19.18 -9.11 5.41
CA ARG A 173 17.90 -8.69 5.99
C ARG A 173 17.07 -7.85 5.02
N ALA A 174 17.71 -6.88 4.35
CA ALA A 174 17.07 -6.06 3.33
C ALA A 174 16.59 -6.90 2.15
N ALA A 175 17.41 -7.85 1.68
CA ALA A 175 17.03 -8.77 0.60
C ALA A 175 15.76 -9.55 0.93
N ASP A 176 15.75 -10.23 2.07
CA ASP A 176 14.63 -11.08 2.47
C ASP A 176 13.38 -10.27 2.80
N GLY A 177 13.57 -9.20 3.58
CA GLY A 177 12.49 -8.34 4.01
C GLY A 177 11.83 -7.60 2.85
N THR A 178 12.60 -6.98 1.95
CA THR A 178 12.00 -6.29 0.80
C THR A 178 11.33 -7.27 -0.16
N TYR A 179 11.99 -8.38 -0.51
CA TYR A 179 11.43 -9.34 -1.47
C TYR A 179 10.10 -9.90 -0.98
N LEU A 180 10.03 -10.36 0.28
CA LEU A 180 8.83 -10.98 0.82
C LEU A 180 7.66 -9.99 0.85
N HIS A 181 7.87 -8.78 1.37
CA HIS A 181 6.81 -7.77 1.45
C HIS A 181 6.33 -7.30 0.06
N LEU A 182 7.24 -7.14 -0.90
CA LEU A 182 6.87 -6.82 -2.29
C LEU A 182 6.14 -7.99 -2.98
N TYR A 183 6.49 -9.22 -2.67
CA TYR A 183 5.77 -10.39 -3.18
C TYR A 183 4.34 -10.44 -2.64
N LEU A 184 4.16 -10.25 -1.33
CA LEU A 184 2.84 -10.26 -0.68
C LEU A 184 1.93 -9.15 -1.21
N VAL A 185 2.46 -7.92 -1.33
CA VAL A 185 1.67 -6.80 -1.84
C VAL A 185 1.24 -7.00 -3.29
N MET A 186 2.11 -7.60 -4.12
CA MET A 186 1.80 -7.96 -5.49
C MET A 186 0.69 -9.01 -5.55
N GLN A 187 0.77 -10.07 -4.74
CA GLN A 187 -0.25 -11.13 -4.70
C GLN A 187 -1.63 -10.58 -4.33
N LEU A 188 -1.70 -9.71 -3.31
CA LEU A 188 -2.96 -9.10 -2.88
C LEU A 188 -3.52 -8.17 -3.97
N ALA A 189 -2.69 -7.26 -4.49
CA ALA A 189 -3.09 -6.33 -5.54
C ALA A 189 -3.57 -7.04 -6.81
N GLU A 190 -2.88 -8.11 -7.23
CA GLU A 190 -3.24 -8.88 -8.42
C GLU A 190 -4.62 -9.53 -8.29
N ARG A 191 -4.96 -10.11 -7.12
CA ARG A 191 -6.27 -10.69 -6.87
C ARG A 191 -7.41 -9.67 -7.00
N PHE A 192 -7.24 -8.49 -6.40
CA PHE A 192 -8.24 -7.41 -6.49
C PHE A 192 -8.37 -6.85 -7.91
N VAL A 193 -7.25 -6.61 -8.59
CA VAL A 193 -7.25 -6.12 -9.97
C VAL A 193 -7.91 -7.13 -10.92
N ASP A 194 -7.62 -8.42 -10.77
CA ASP A 194 -8.21 -9.46 -11.60
C ASP A 194 -9.72 -9.61 -11.33
N ARG A 195 -10.15 -9.49 -10.07
CA ARG A 195 -11.59 -9.45 -9.71
C ARG A 195 -12.29 -8.26 -10.38
N LEU A 196 -11.73 -7.06 -10.25
CA LEU A 196 -12.27 -5.84 -10.88
C LEU A 196 -12.37 -5.96 -12.39
N SER A 197 -11.34 -6.52 -13.04
CA SER A 197 -11.33 -6.75 -14.49
C SER A 197 -12.45 -7.71 -14.91
N GLN A 198 -12.67 -8.80 -14.16
CA GLN A 198 -13.71 -9.78 -14.44
C GLN A 198 -15.13 -9.21 -14.23
N GLU A 199 -15.35 -8.46 -13.16
CA GLU A 199 -16.63 -7.80 -12.87
C GLU A 199 -16.98 -6.80 -13.97
N THR A 200 -16.04 -5.93 -14.32
CA THR A 200 -16.27 -4.90 -15.35
C THR A 200 -16.55 -5.49 -16.72
N ALA A 201 -15.92 -6.63 -17.04
CA ALA A 201 -16.18 -7.36 -18.27
C ALA A 201 -17.56 -8.07 -18.29
N ARG A 202 -18.13 -8.40 -17.13
CA ARG A 202 -19.47 -9.01 -17.00
C ARG A 202 -20.57 -7.97 -17.12
N ASP A 203 -20.44 -6.82 -16.46
CA ASP A 203 -21.47 -5.77 -16.44
C ASP A 203 -21.74 -5.12 -17.81
N ARG A 204 -20.87 -5.36 -18.79
CA ARG A 204 -20.98 -4.84 -20.16
C ARG A 204 -21.44 -5.87 -21.20
N ARG A 205 -21.78 -7.10 -20.77
CA ARG A 205 -22.37 -8.16 -21.62
C ARG A 205 -23.87 -8.21 -21.44
#